data_AF-A0A8J3DD38-F1
#
_entry.id   AF-A0A8J3DD38-F1
#
_cell.length_a   1.000
_cell.length_b   1.000
_cell.length_c   1.000
_cell.angle_alpha   90.00
_cell.angle_beta   90.00
_cell.angle_gamma   90.00
#
_symmetry.space_group_name_H-M   'P 1'
#
loop_
_entity.id
_entity.type
_entity.pdbx_description
1 polymer ?
#
loop_
_entity_poly.entity_id
_entity_poly.type
_entity_poly.pdbx_seq_one_letter_code
_entity_poly.pdbx_strand_id
1 'polypeptide(L)' 'MYDLVGLIAPRPMLIEAGSYDPIFPIRSVRASVARARSVYDVFNAKDQILTDYFEGRHQISGRKAYAFLKRELVAS' A
#
# COMPACT_ATOMS: atom_id res chain seq x y z
N MET A 1 5.05 -9.68 3.87
CA MET A 1 4.73 -8.22 3.79
C MET A 1 4.04 -7.76 5.05
N TYR A 2 2.96 -8.41 5.51
CA TYR A 2 2.23 -7.99 6.71
C TYR A 2 3.05 -8.04 8.01
N ASP A 3 4.10 -8.87 8.10
CA ASP A 3 4.95 -8.96 9.31
C ASP A 3 5.80 -7.70 9.54
N LEU A 4 6.08 -6.93 8.47
CA LEU A 4 6.91 -5.72 8.55
C LEU A 4 6.10 -4.43 8.70
N VAL A 5 4.79 -4.45 8.42
CA VAL A 5 3.97 -3.22 8.38
C VAL A 5 3.87 -2.54 9.75
N GLY A 6 4.01 -3.30 10.84
CA GLY A 6 4.07 -2.75 12.20
C GLY A 6 5.30 -1.85 12.45
N LEU A 7 6.40 -2.03 11.71
CA LEU A 7 7.58 -1.17 11.78
C LEU A 7 7.41 0.15 11.01
N ILE A 8 6.39 0.22 10.15
CA ILE A 8 6.09 1.41 9.36
C ILE A 8 4.99 2.23 10.03
N ALA A 9 4.02 1.56 10.66
CA ALA A 9 2.93 2.19 11.38
C ALA A 9 3.43 3.23 12.42
N PRO A 10 2.73 4.36 12.61
CA PRO A 10 1.52 4.79 11.91
C PRO A 10 1.79 5.60 10.62
N ARG A 11 3.01 5.58 10.07
CA ARG A 11 3.35 6.43 8.91
C ARG A 11 2.55 6.03 7.66
N PRO A 12 2.12 7.01 6.83
CA PRO A 12 1.45 6.75 5.57
C PRO A 12 2.22 5.80 4.66
N MET A 13 1.50 4.88 4.01
CA MET A 13 2.06 3.90 3.08
C MET A 13 1.14 3.75 1.85
N LEU A 14 1.72 3.82 0.66
CA LEU A 14 1.05 3.50 -0.60
C LEU A 14 1.53 2.15 -1.13
N ILE A 15 0.59 1.26 -1.46
CA ILE A 15 0.86 -0.06 -2.06
C ILE A 15 0.26 -0.11 -3.47
N GLU A 16 1.08 -0.41 -4.48
CA GLU A 16 0.64 -0.60 -5.87
C GLU A 16 0.63 -2.10 -6.22
N ALA A 17 -0.35 -2.56 -7.00
CA ALA A 17 -0.32 -3.93 -7.54
C ALA A 17 -1.08 -4.09 -8.86
N GLY A 18 -0.41 -4.71 -9.83
CA GLY A 18 -0.95 -5.07 -11.14
C GLY A 18 -1.77 -6.34 -11.09
N SER A 19 -2.91 -6.36 -11.78
CA SER A 19 -3.86 -7.48 -11.78
C SER A 19 -3.33 -8.76 -12.44
N TYR A 20 -2.32 -8.64 -13.30
CA TYR A 20 -1.71 -9.75 -14.05
C TYR A 20 -0.23 -9.96 -13.69
N ASP A 21 0.23 -9.45 -12.54
CA ASP A 21 1.58 -9.73 -12.04
C ASP A 21 1.68 -11.21 -11.60
N PRO A 22 2.51 -12.05 -12.26
CA PRO A 22 2.64 -13.45 -11.91
C PRO A 22 3.48 -13.68 -10.65
N ILE A 23 4.29 -12.69 -10.23
CA ILE A 23 5.16 -12.77 -9.06
C ILE A 23 4.37 -12.45 -7.79
N PHE A 24 3.50 -11.43 -7.86
CA PHE A 24 2.66 -10.99 -6.75
C PHE A 24 1.17 -11.02 -7.11
N PRO A 25 0.51 -12.19 -7.05
CA PRO A 25 -0.91 -12.32 -7.38
C PRO A 25 -1.79 -11.35 -6.59
N ILE A 26 -2.68 -10.63 -7.29
CA ILE A 26 -3.50 -9.56 -6.70
C ILE A 26 -4.35 -10.01 -5.51
N ARG A 27 -4.81 -11.27 -5.49
CA ARG A 27 -5.53 -11.86 -4.34
C ARG A 27 -4.66 -11.87 -3.08
N SER A 28 -3.40 -12.29 -3.21
CA SER A 28 -2.44 -12.36 -2.11
C SER A 28 -2.04 -10.98 -1.61
N VAL A 29 -1.91 -10.00 -2.53
CA VAL A 29 -1.68 -8.59 -2.17
C VAL A 29 -2.87 -8.05 -1.36
N ARG A 30 -4.11 -8.22 -1.85
CA ARG A 30 -5.32 -7.77 -1.15
C ARG A 30 -5.46 -8.38 0.25
N ALA A 31 -5.18 -9.67 0.39
CA ALA A 31 -5.17 -10.34 1.69
C ALA A 31 -4.10 -9.77 2.64
N SER A 32 -2.90 -9.48 2.12
CA SER A 32 -1.83 -8.85 2.89
C SER A 32 -2.18 -7.42 3.32
N VAL A 33 -2.82 -6.64 2.45
CA VAL A 33 -3.30 -5.28 2.77
C VAL A 33 -4.37 -5.33 3.87
N ALA A 34 -5.31 -6.29 3.82
CA ALA A 34 -6.32 -6.44 4.87
C ALA A 34 -5.69 -6.72 6.25
N ARG A 35 -4.67 -7.59 6.30
CA ARG A 35 -3.88 -7.83 7.52
C ARG A 35 -3.12 -6.59 7.96
N ALA A 36 -2.46 -5.89 7.04
CA ALA A 36 -1.74 -4.66 7.35
C ALA A 36 -2.64 -3.57 7.93
N ARG A 37 -3.85 -3.41 7.39
CA ARG A 37 -4.87 -2.50 7.93
C ARG A 37 -5.27 -2.85 9.35
N SER A 38 -5.34 -4.14 9.68
CA SER A 38 -5.63 -4.60 11.06
C SER A 38 -4.49 -4.24 12.02
N VAL A 39 -3.24 -4.32 11.57
CA VAL A 39 -2.07 -3.86 12.36
C VAL A 39 -2.10 -2.34 12.56
N TYR A 40 -2.39 -1.57 11.51
CA TYR A 40 -2.48 -0.10 11.60
C TYR A 40 -3.64 0.37 12.47
N ASP A 41 -4.71 -0.42 12.58
CA ASP A 41 -5.87 -0.14 13.43
C ASP A 41 -5.49 -0.03 14.91
N VAL A 42 -4.48 -0.80 15.37
CA VAL A 42 -3.92 -0.70 16.72
C VAL A 42 -3.43 0.71 17.05
N PHE A 43 -3.02 1.46 16.02
CA PHE A 43 -2.54 2.84 16.13
C PHE A 43 -3.60 3.88 15.72
N ASN A 44 -4.87 3.47 15.53
CA ASN A 44 -5.93 4.29 14.94
C ASN A 44 -5.55 4.89 13.57
N ALA A 45 -4.70 4.18 12.81
CA ALA A 45 -4.08 4.67 11.60
C ALA A 45 -4.52 3.90 10.35
N LYS A 46 -5.64 3.17 10.39
CA LYS A 46 -6.09 2.29 9.28
C LYS A 46 -6.16 3.00 7.92
N ASP A 47 -6.52 4.28 7.91
CA ASP A 47 -6.65 5.11 6.71
C ASP A 47 -5.31 5.61 6.14
N GLN A 48 -4.20 5.38 6.85
CA GLN A 48 -2.84 5.67 6.39
C GLN A 48 -2.34 4.67 5.34
N ILE A 49 -3.03 3.55 5.14
CA ILE A 49 -2.74 2.60 4.06
C ILE A 49 -3.59 2.90 2.83
N LEU A 50 -2.92 3.45 1.82
CA LEU A 50 -3.48 3.69 0.50
C LEU A 50 -3.10 2.56 -0.47
N THR A 51 -3.98 2.30 -1.44
CA THR A 51 -3.75 1.27 -2.46
C THR A 51 -3.98 1.82 -3.86
N ASP A 52 -3.15 1.38 -4.80
CA ASP A 52 -3.38 1.49 -6.23
C ASP A 52 -3.41 0.11 -6.87
N TYR A 53 -4.61 -0.45 -7.00
CA TYR A 53 -4.81 -1.67 -7.77
C TYR A 53 -5.12 -1.30 -9.20
N PHE A 54 -4.32 -1.79 -10.14
CA PHE A 54 -4.42 -1.41 -11.53
C PHE A 54 -4.38 -2.62 -12.46
N GLU A 55 -4.86 -2.43 -13.68
CA GLU A 55 -4.74 -3.43 -14.73
C GLU A 55 -3.34 -3.32 -15.37
N GLY A 56 -2.57 -4.41 -15.31
CA GLY A 56 -1.17 -4.41 -15.74
C GLY A 56 -0.42 -5.63 -15.22
N ARG A 57 0.80 -5.83 -15.74
CA ARG A 57 1.71 -6.92 -15.31
C ARG A 57 2.67 -6.40 -14.24
N HIS A 58 3.87 -6.97 -14.17
CA HIS A 58 4.94 -6.53 -13.28
C HIS A 58 5.51 -5.18 -13.74
N GLN A 59 4.91 -4.09 -13.26
CA GLN A 59 5.29 -2.72 -13.60
C GLN A 59 4.89 -1.76 -12.47
N ILE A 60 5.40 -0.54 -12.52
CA ILE A 60 4.97 0.55 -11.65
C ILE A 60 3.74 1.22 -12.27
N SER A 61 2.70 1.47 -11.47
CA SER A 61 1.54 2.27 -11.91
C SER A 61 1.91 3.75 -11.93
N GLY A 62 2.45 4.23 -10.81
CA GLY A 62 2.83 5.64 -10.62
C GLY A 62 1.64 6.62 -10.57
N ARG A 63 0.42 6.18 -10.89
CA ARG A 63 -0.80 7.01 -10.97
C ARG A 63 -1.08 7.81 -9.69
N LYS A 64 -0.82 7.21 -8.53
CA LYS A 64 -1.02 7.85 -7.22
C LYS A 64 0.29 8.28 -6.55
N ALA A 65 1.43 7.78 -7.00
CA ALA A 65 2.72 7.93 -6.32
C ALA A 65 3.14 9.39 -6.11
N TYR A 66 3.14 10.21 -7.16
CA TYR A 66 3.58 11.60 -7.05
C TYR A 66 2.66 12.47 -6.19
N ALA A 67 1.34 12.27 -6.30
CA ALA A 67 0.38 12.98 -5.45
C ALA A 67 0.54 12.58 -3.98
N PHE A 68 0.75 11.29 -3.71
CA PHE A 68 1.05 10.77 -2.37
C PHE A 68 2.35 11.36 -1.82
N LEU A 69 3.46 11.26 -2.55
CA LEU A 69 4.76 11.76 -2.11
C LEU A 69 4.74 13.27 -1.86
N LYS A 70 4.09 14.05 -2.73
CA LYS A 70 3.93 15.48 -2.53
C LYS A 70 3.18 15.78 -1.23
N ARG A 71 2.10 15.05 -0.95
CA ARG A 71 1.30 15.22 0.27
C ARG A 71 2.10 14.89 1.53
N GLU A 72 2.88 13.81 1.53
CA GLU A 72 3.55 13.33 2.75
C GLU A 72 4.94 13.92 3.00
N LEU A 73 5.65 14.35 1.95
CA LEU A 73 7.06 14.77 2.04
C LEU A 73 7.29 16.26 1.81
N VAL A 74 6.39 16.94 1.11
CA VAL A 74 6.58 18.36 0.73
C VAL A 74 5.69 19.29 1.55
N ALA A 75 4.55 18.79 2.05
CA ALA A 75 3.62 19.58 2.86
C ALA A 75 3.89 19.47 4.38
N SER A 76 5.06 18.95 4.77
CA SER A 76 5.48 18.68 6.15
C SER A 76 6.48 19.72 6.64
#